data_AF-A0A7X5V859-F1
#
_entry.id   AF-A0A7X5V859-F1
#
_cell.length_a   1.000
_cell.length_b   1.000
_cell.length_c   1.000
_cell.angle_alpha   90.00
_cell.angle_beta   90.00
_cell.angle_gamma   90.00
#
_symmetry.space_group_name_H-M   'P 1'
#
loop_
_entity.id
_entity.type
_entity.pdbx_description
1 polymer ?
#
loop_
_entity_poly.entity_id
_entity_poly.type
_entity_poly.pdbx_seq_one_letter_code
_entity_poly.pdbx_strand_id
1 'polypeptide(L)'
;MSNSRHEFQAGEIVDLLSELDQRLQARGISASIFVVGGAAIAVTSNDNPRRTEDIDAITRDETVVEEARAMASQRKLPEDWLNTSASSWMPPLPEDALATP
;
A
#
# COMPACT_ATOMS: atom_id res chain seq x y z
N MET A 1 -11.77 -10.82 -23.63
CA MET A 1 -10.57 -10.01 -23.26
C MET A 1 -10.10 -10.54 -21.93
N SER A 2 -8.91 -11.14 -21.87
CA SER A 2 -8.37 -11.64 -20.59
C SER A 2 -7.96 -10.41 -19.78
N ASN A 3 -8.80 -10.02 -18.83
CA ASN A 3 -8.46 -9.01 -17.83
C ASN A 3 -7.50 -9.69 -16.85
N SER A 4 -6.22 -9.78 -17.23
CA SER A 4 -5.20 -10.23 -16.28
C SER A 4 -5.13 -9.17 -15.19
N ARG A 5 -5.71 -9.48 -14.02
CA ARG A 5 -5.55 -8.66 -12.83
C ARG A 5 -4.06 -8.56 -12.50
N HIS A 6 -3.60 -7.37 -12.16
CA HIS A 6 -2.24 -7.19 -11.67
C HIS A 6 -2.11 -7.96 -10.37
N GLU A 7 -1.00 -8.68 -10.19
CA GLU A 7 -0.76 -9.48 -8.99
C GLU A 7 0.60 -9.08 -8.41
N PHE A 8 0.56 -8.39 -7.29
CA PHE A 8 1.73 -7.87 -6.60
C PHE A 8 2.45 -8.98 -5.84
N GLN A 9 3.77 -9.06 -6.03
CA GLN A 9 4.67 -9.92 -5.25
C GLN A 9 5.34 -9.11 -4.13
N ALA A 10 5.87 -9.78 -3.12
CA ALA A 10 6.53 -9.15 -1.97
C ALA A 10 7.53 -8.05 -2.35
N GLY A 11 8.43 -8.33 -3.31
CA GLY A 11 9.42 -7.35 -3.78
C GLY A 11 8.77 -6.11 -4.40
N GLU A 12 7.76 -6.30 -5.25
CA GLU A 12 7.04 -5.19 -5.89
C GLU A 12 6.27 -4.35 -4.87
N ILE A 13 5.67 -4.98 -3.85
CA ILE A 13 5.00 -4.27 -2.74
C ILE A 13 6.00 -3.36 -2.02
N VAL A 14 7.17 -3.90 -1.64
CA VAL A 14 8.22 -3.14 -0.95
C VAL A 14 8.76 -2.01 -1.82
N ASP A 15 8.98 -2.27 -3.11
CA ASP A 15 9.48 -1.25 -4.05
C ASP A 15 8.49 -0.10 -4.23
N LEU A 16 7.20 -0.40 -4.37
CA LEU A 16 6.15 0.62 -4.51
C LEU A 16 5.98 1.44 -3.24
N LEU A 17 5.97 0.80 -2.07
CA LEU A 17 5.87 1.52 -0.79
C LEU A 17 7.13 2.37 -0.53
N SER A 18 8.31 1.90 -0.93
CA SER A 18 9.56 2.66 -0.80
C SER A 18 9.58 3.88 -1.72
N GLU A 19 9.07 3.78 -2.95
CA GLU A 19 8.95 4.94 -3.82
C GLU A 19 7.90 5.93 -3.33
N LEU A 20 6.76 5.44 -2.81
CA LEU A 20 5.75 6.29 -2.21
C LEU A 20 6.33 7.12 -1.05
N ASP A 21 7.09 6.48 -0.17
CA ASP A 21 7.85 7.15 0.90
C ASP A 21 8.80 8.22 0.33
N GLN A 22 9.63 7.89 -0.66
CA GLN A 22 10.55 8.85 -1.28
C GLN A 22 9.83 10.08 -1.88
N ARG A 23 8.67 9.88 -2.51
CA ARG A 23 7.86 10.98 -3.07
C ARG A 23 7.25 11.87 -2.00
N LEU A 24 6.77 11.28 -0.91
CA LEU A 24 6.25 12.03 0.24
C LEU A 24 7.37 12.83 0.93
N GLN A 25 8.54 12.22 1.13
CA GLN A 25 9.72 12.90 1.69
C GLN A 25 10.19 14.07 0.81
N ALA A 26 10.19 13.91 -0.51
CA ALA A 26 10.53 14.99 -1.45
C ALA A 26 9.59 16.20 -1.34
N ARG A 27 8.38 16.00 -0.81
CA ARG A 27 7.38 17.04 -0.54
C ARG A 27 7.38 17.52 0.92
N GLY A 28 8.27 17.00 1.76
CA GLY A 28 8.34 17.33 3.19
C GLY A 28 7.19 16.76 4.02
N ILE A 29 6.58 15.66 3.55
CA ILE A 29 5.42 15.03 4.19
C ILE A 29 5.89 13.80 4.95
N SER A 30 5.64 13.77 6.26
CA SER A 30 5.76 12.57 7.10
C SER A 30 4.37 11.98 7.27
N ALA A 31 4.20 10.70 6.93
CA ALA A 31 2.92 10.01 6.96
C ALA A 31 3.08 8.57 7.44
N SER A 32 2.01 7.97 7.92
CA SER A 32 1.98 6.56 8.32
C SER A 32 1.00 5.75 7.50
N ILE A 33 1.41 4.53 7.17
CA ILE A 33 0.59 3.54 6.47
C ILE A 33 0.66 2.23 7.25
N PHE A 34 -0.51 1.70 7.61
CA PHE A 34 -0.65 0.40 8.24
C PHE A 34 -1.12 -0.62 7.20
N VAL A 35 -0.21 -1.45 6.70
CA VAL A 35 -0.51 -2.48 5.68
C VAL A 35 -1.15 -3.69 6.34
N VAL A 36 -2.22 -4.20 5.74
CA VAL A 36 -3.00 -5.32 6.26
C VAL A 36 -3.22 -6.41 5.20
N GLY A 37 -3.91 -7.48 5.58
CA GLY A 37 -4.43 -8.47 4.63
C GLY A 37 -3.35 -9.20 3.81
N GLY A 38 -3.68 -9.47 2.55
CA GLY A 38 -2.87 -10.26 1.64
C GLY A 38 -1.47 -9.68 1.41
N ALA A 39 -1.38 -8.34 1.31
CA ALA A 39 -0.11 -7.64 1.13
C ALA A 39 0.82 -7.79 2.34
N ALA A 40 0.31 -7.64 3.56
CA ALA A 40 1.10 -7.85 4.77
C ALA A 40 1.61 -9.30 4.87
N ILE A 41 0.78 -10.28 4.51
CA ILE A 41 1.19 -11.68 4.51
C ILE A 41 2.21 -11.97 3.41
N ALA A 42 2.04 -11.39 2.21
CA ALA A 42 2.96 -11.58 1.10
C ALA A 42 4.38 -11.10 1.44
N VAL A 43 4.50 -9.94 2.09
CA VAL A 43 5.81 -9.38 2.49
C VAL A 43 6.47 -10.18 3.63
N THR A 44 5.69 -10.79 4.52
CA THR A 44 6.22 -11.52 5.69
C THR A 44 6.44 -13.02 5.46
N SER A 45 5.92 -13.58 4.36
CA SER A 45 6.02 -15.02 4.06
C SER A 45 7.31 -15.35 3.30
N ASN A 46 8.35 -15.80 4.01
CA ASN A 46 9.63 -16.19 3.39
C ASN A 46 9.56 -17.50 2.59
N ASP A 47 8.78 -18.48 3.06
CA ASP A 47 8.81 -19.86 2.54
C ASP A 47 7.68 -20.16 1.53
N ASN A 48 6.76 -19.22 1.32
CA ASN A 48 5.62 -19.41 0.42
C ASN A 48 5.31 -18.11 -0.32
N PRO A 49 5.82 -17.91 -1.55
CA PRO A 49 5.63 -16.68 -2.30
C PRO A 49 4.15 -16.48 -2.59
N ARG A 50 3.55 -15.51 -1.89
CA ARG A 50 2.16 -15.11 -2.12
C ARG A 50 2.07 -13.91 -3.04
N ARG A 51 0.94 -13.82 -3.72
CA ARG A 51 0.55 -12.69 -4.55
C ARG A 51 -0.78 -12.13 -4.08
N THR A 52 -1.00 -10.84 -4.28
CA THR A 52 -2.23 -10.13 -3.93
C THR A 52 -2.64 -9.24 -5.08
N GLU A 53 -3.93 -8.98 -5.25
CA GLU A 53 -4.44 -8.15 -6.35
C GLU A 53 -4.24 -6.65 -6.09
N ASP A 54 -4.14 -6.27 -4.81
CA ASP A 54 -3.96 -4.92 -4.29
C ASP A 54 -3.15 -4.91 -2.97
N ILE A 55 -2.77 -3.71 -2.54
CA ILE A 55 -2.14 -3.44 -1.24
C ILE A 55 -3.18 -2.77 -0.34
N ASP A 56 -3.86 -3.57 0.47
CA ASP A 56 -4.74 -3.06 1.52
C ASP A 56 -3.94 -2.32 2.60
N ALA A 57 -4.34 -1.08 2.85
CA ALA A 57 -3.66 -0.20 3.77
C ALA A 57 -4.63 0.69 4.54
N ILE A 58 -4.22 1.17 5.69
CA ILE A 58 -4.93 2.21 6.45
C ILE A 58 -3.98 3.37 6.64
N THR A 59 -4.46 4.57 6.41
CA THR A 59 -3.72 5.82 6.65
C THR A 59 -4.70 6.93 7.05
N ARG A 60 -4.20 7.93 7.76
CA ARG A 60 -4.94 9.16 8.09
C ARG A 60 -4.64 10.29 7.10
N ASP A 61 -3.64 10.11 6.24
CA ASP A 61 -3.08 11.16 5.40
C ASP A 61 -3.64 11.05 3.99
N GLU A 62 -4.56 11.94 3.62
CA GLU A 62 -5.15 11.95 2.26
C GLU A 62 -4.09 12.11 1.17
N THR A 63 -2.99 12.81 1.46
CA THR A 63 -1.88 12.99 0.51
C THR A 63 -1.18 11.68 0.14
N VAL A 64 -1.20 10.67 1.02
CA VAL A 64 -0.71 9.31 0.69
C VAL A 64 -1.54 8.73 -0.44
N VAL A 65 -2.87 8.84 -0.36
CA VAL A 65 -3.81 8.31 -1.36
C VAL A 65 -3.67 9.07 -2.68
N GLU A 66 -3.52 10.39 -2.63
CA GLU A 66 -3.29 11.23 -3.82
C GLU A 66 -1.99 10.85 -4.54
N GLU A 67 -0.88 10.70 -3.80
CA GLU A 67 0.41 10.32 -4.40
C GLU A 67 0.37 8.90 -4.95
N ALA A 68 -0.31 7.97 -4.28
CA ALA A 68 -0.50 6.61 -4.78
C ALA A 68 -1.27 6.60 -6.12
N ARG A 69 -2.32 7.42 -6.28
CA ARG A 69 -3.03 7.56 -7.57
C ARG A 69 -2.15 8.18 -8.66
N ALA A 70 -1.31 9.15 -8.31
CA ALA A 70 -0.33 9.73 -9.23
C ALA A 70 0.68 8.67 -9.70
N MET A 71 1.18 7.84 -8.78
CA MET A 71 2.04 6.70 -9.08
C MET A 71 1.35 5.70 -10.01
N ALA A 72 0.08 5.39 -9.76
CA ALA A 72 -0.69 4.44 -10.57
C ALA A 72 -0.70 4.84 -12.05
N SER A 73 -0.97 6.12 -12.31
CA SER A 73 -0.98 6.68 -13.67
C SER A 73 0.39 6.61 -14.34
N GLN A 74 1.47 6.87 -13.61
CA GLN A 74 2.84 6.87 -14.15
C GLN A 74 3.39 5.46 -14.40
N ARG A 75 3.05 4.51 -13.52
CA ARG A 75 3.52 3.13 -13.57
C ARG A 75 2.58 2.18 -14.31
N LYS A 76 1.42 2.67 -14.76
CA LYS A 76 0.35 1.87 -15.37
C LYS A 76 -0.15 0.75 -14.44
N LEU A 77 -0.23 1.06 -13.15
CA LEU A 77 -0.81 0.17 -12.14
C LEU A 77 -2.34 0.34 -12.12
N PRO A 78 -3.08 -0.61 -11.54
CA PRO A 78 -4.46 -0.37 -11.13
C PRO A 78 -4.57 0.90 -10.28
N GLU A 79 -5.64 1.68 -10.46
CA GLU A 79 -5.83 2.95 -9.74
C GLU A 79 -5.94 2.75 -8.21
N ASP A 80 -6.45 1.58 -7.82
CA ASP A 80 -6.67 1.11 -6.46
C ASP A 80 -5.55 0.19 -5.93
N TRP A 81 -4.35 0.22 -6.54
CA TRP A 81 -3.22 -0.60 -6.09
C TRP A 81 -2.87 -0.40 -4.61
N LEU A 82 -3.11 0.79 -4.06
CA LEU A 82 -3.12 1.07 -2.62
C LEU A 82 -4.57 1.30 -2.18
N ASN A 83 -5.16 0.30 -1.54
CA ASN A 83 -6.58 0.26 -1.22
C ASN A 83 -6.84 0.61 0.25
N THR A 84 -7.58 1.69 0.51
CA THR A 84 -7.90 2.15 1.88
C THR A 84 -9.24 1.66 2.43
N SER A 85 -9.95 0.83 1.65
CA SER A 85 -11.28 0.31 1.98
C SER A 85 -11.27 -0.74 3.10
N ALA A 86 -10.09 -1.28 3.44
CA ALA A 86 -9.91 -2.28 4.50
C ALA A 86 -10.32 -1.77 5.89
N SER A 87 -10.35 -0.45 6.10
CA SER A 87 -10.64 0.20 7.39
C SER A 87 -11.95 -0.30 8.03
N SER A 88 -13.01 -0.53 7.24
CA SER A 88 -14.32 -0.99 7.75
C SER A 88 -14.32 -2.43 8.28
N TRP A 89 -13.29 -3.21 7.94
CA TRP A 89 -13.15 -4.62 8.32
C TRP A 89 -12.19 -4.83 9.49
N MET A 90 -11.56 -3.75 9.96
CA MET A 90 -10.50 -3.83 10.95
C MET A 90 -11.01 -3.46 12.35
N PRO A 91 -10.56 -4.19 13.40
CA PRO A 91 -10.76 -3.72 14.77
C PRO A 91 -10.02 -2.40 14.99
N PRO A 92 -10.27 -1.70 16.12
CA PRO A 92 -9.47 -0.55 16.51
C PRO A 92 -7.97 -0.86 16.43
N LEU A 93 -7.23 0.00 15.74
CA LEU A 93 -5.78 -0.14 15.61
C LEU A 93 -5.08 0.13 16.94
N PRO A 94 -3.88 -0.43 17.15
CA PRO A 94 -2.98 0.01 18.22
C PRO A 94 -2.81 1.54 18.19
N GLU A 95 -2.68 2.16 19.37
CA GLU A 95 -2.67 3.62 19.53
C GLU A 95 -1.58 4.30 18.68
N ASP A 96 -0.44 3.63 18.52
CA ASP A 96 0.76 4.07 17.81
C ASP A 96 0.84 3.60 16.35
N ALA A 97 -0.09 2.78 15.87
CA ALA A 97 -0.03 2.16 14.54
C ALA A 97 -0.01 3.17 13.37
N LEU A 98 -0.52 4.38 13.61
CA LEU A 98 -0.54 5.49 12.65
C LEU A 98 0.01 6.78 13.28
N ALA A 99 0.92 6.67 14.24
CA ALA A 99 1.65 7.81 14.76
C ALA A 99 2.63 8.31 13.70
N THR A 100 2.55 9.58 13.34
CA THR A 100 3.49 10.19 12.38
C THR A 100 4.94 10.03 12.89
N PRO A 101 5.87 9.54 12.05
CA PRO A 101 7.30 9.46 12.38
C PRO A 101 7.93 10.82 12.70
#